data_AF-A0A0A7GBN4-F1
#
_entry.id   AF-A0A0A7GBN4-F1
#
_cell.length_a   1.000
_cell.length_b   1.000
_cell.length_c   1.000
_cell.angle_alpha   90.00
_cell.angle_beta   90.00
_cell.angle_gamma   90.00
#
_symmetry.space_group_name_H-M   'P 1'
#
loop_
_entity.id
_entity.type
_entity.pdbx_description
1 polymer ?
#
loop_
_entity_poly.entity_id
_entity_poly.type
_entity_poly.pdbx_seq_one_letter_code
_entity_poly.pdbx_strand_id
1 'polypeptide(L)' 'MLSGNMLRVLALLEHGDMDFTSIKKSVRISEKMLESVIARLVEQNFINKEGETYRLTEKGFEVLKKQKA' A
#
# COMPACT_ATOMS: atom_id res chain seq x y z
N MET A 1 -14.34 4.28 2.31
CA MET A 1 -13.98 3.33 1.23
C MET A 1 -12.53 3.59 0.84
N LEU A 2 -11.73 2.53 0.66
CA LEU A 2 -10.38 2.67 0.10
C LEU A 2 -10.47 3.12 -1.36
N SER A 3 -9.56 3.99 -1.78
CA SER A 3 -9.46 4.36 -3.21
C SER A 3 -8.84 3.21 -4.01
N GLY A 4 -9.11 3.16 -5.32
CA GLY A 4 -8.53 2.13 -6.20
C GLY A 4 -7.00 2.12 -6.18
N ASN A 5 -6.36 3.28 -5.98
CA ASN A 5 -4.90 3.37 -5.86
C ASN A 5 -4.40 2.79 -4.52
N MET A 6 -5.12 2.99 -3.42
CA MET A 6 -4.78 2.36 -2.14
C MET A 6 -4.87 0.84 -2.23
N LEU A 7 -5.93 0.31 -2.86
CA LEU A 7 -6.10 -1.14 -3.06
C LEU A 7 -4.98 -1.72 -3.91
N ARG A 8 -4.56 -1.02 -4.97
CA ARG A 8 -3.43 -1.45 -5.80
C ARG A 8 -2.12 -1.51 -5.00
N VAL A 9 -1.83 -0.52 -4.16
CA VAL A 9 -0.63 -0.54 -3.32
C VAL A 9 -0.68 -1.69 -2.31
N LEU A 10 -1.84 -1.91 -1.66
CA LEU A 10 -2.00 -3.02 -0.73
C LEU A 10 -1.89 -4.39 -1.43
N ALA A 11 -2.42 -4.53 -2.65
CA ALA A 11 -2.30 -5.75 -3.44
C ALA A 11 -0.85 -6.04 -3.87
N LEU A 12 -0.05 -5.01 -4.15
CA LEU A 12 1.38 -5.18 -4.44
C LEU A 12 2.13 -5.70 -3.22
N LEU A 13 1.86 -5.12 -2.05
CA LEU A 13 2.49 -5.49 -0.78
C LEU A 13 2.00 -6.83 -0.21
N GLU A 14 0.88 -7.36 -0.71
CA GLU A 14 0.41 -8.73 -0.41
C GLU A 14 1.44 -9.79 -0.86
N HIS A 15 2.22 -9.50 -1.89
CA HIS A 15 3.20 -10.41 -2.48
C HIS A 15 4.61 -10.29 -1.87
N GLY A 16 4.84 -9.32 -1.00
CA GLY A 16 6.12 -9.11 -0.33
C GLY A 16 6.40 -7.63 -0.04
N ASP A 17 7.44 -7.41 0.77
CA ASP A 17 7.88 -6.07 1.14
C ASP A 17 8.48 -5.35 -0.08
N MET A 18 8.14 -4.07 -0.25
CA MET A 18 8.61 -3.28 -1.39
C MET A 18 9.07 -1.89 -0.98
N ASP A 19 10.06 -1.36 -1.70
CA ASP A 19 10.47 0.04 -1.57
C ASP A 19 9.52 0.97 -2.36
N PHE A 20 9.64 2.28 -2.10
CA PHE A 20 8.84 3.30 -2.78
C PHE A 20 8.99 3.24 -4.31
N THR A 21 10.22 3.04 -4.79
CA THR A 21 10.56 3.03 -6.22
C THR A 21 9.88 1.88 -6.96
N SER A 22 9.84 0.69 -6.34
CA SER A 22 9.24 -0.52 -6.87
C SER A 22 7.72 -0.41 -6.91
N ILE A 23 7.13 0.16 -5.85
CA ILE A 23 5.70 0.48 -5.83
C ILE A 23 5.40 1.48 -6.95
N LYS A 24 6.14 2.59 -7.07
CA LYS A 24 5.97 3.61 -8.11
C LYS A 24 6.06 3.06 -9.53
N LYS A 25 6.97 2.12 -9.79
CA LYS A 25 7.05 1.45 -11.11
C LYS A 25 5.82 0.60 -11.41
N SER A 26 5.20 0.05 -10.36
CA SER A 26 4.05 -0.86 -10.49
C SER A 26 2.71 -0.10 -10.56
N VAL A 27 2.57 1.03 -9.84
CA VAL A 27 1.37 1.87 -9.88
C VAL A 27 1.60 3.08 -10.78
N ARG A 28 0.89 3.13 -11.91
CA ARG A 28 0.92 4.27 -12.87
C ARG A 28 0.23 5.53 -12.33
N ILE A 29 0.74 6.10 -11.25
CA ILE A 29 0.27 7.34 -10.65
C ILE A 29 1.43 8.30 -10.42
N SER A 30 1.13 9.58 -10.21
CA SER A 30 2.15 10.58 -9.90
C SER A 30 2.78 10.30 -8.53
N GLU A 31 4.04 10.69 -8.38
CA GLU A 31 4.81 10.53 -7.13
C GLU A 31 4.12 11.16 -5.93
N LYS A 32 3.71 12.43 -6.05
CA LYS A 32 2.95 13.14 -5.01
C LYS A 32 1.66 12.40 -4.60
N MET A 33 0.99 11.76 -5.55
CA MET A 33 -0.20 10.97 -5.25
C MET A 33 0.17 9.67 -4.53
N LEU A 34 1.24 8.99 -4.95
CA LEU A 34 1.73 7.79 -4.28
C LEU A 34 2.16 8.09 -2.84
N GLU A 35 2.88 9.18 -2.60
CA GLU A 35 3.25 9.63 -1.25
C GLU A 35 2.00 9.83 -0.39
N SER A 36 0.99 10.52 -0.92
CA SER A 36 -0.28 10.74 -0.22
C SER A 36 -1.03 9.43 0.07
N VAL A 37 -0.96 8.46 -0.85
CA VAL A 37 -1.56 7.13 -0.67
C VAL A 37 -0.82 6.37 0.43
N ILE A 38 0.50 6.29 0.37
CA ILE A 38 1.33 5.60 1.35
C ILE A 38 1.15 6.22 2.74
N ALA A 39 1.19 7.55 2.84
CA ALA A 39 0.98 8.25 4.11
C ALA A 39 -0.36 7.85 4.75
N ARG A 40 -1.46 7.86 3.97
CA ARG A 40 -2.77 7.43 4.46
C ARG A 40 -2.84 5.96 4.85
N LEU A 41 -2.13 5.08 4.13
CA LEU A 41 -2.08 3.65 4.45
C LEU A 41 -1.30 3.39 5.75
N VAL A 42 -0.24 4.16 5.99
CA VAL A 42 0.53 4.12 7.25
C VAL A 42 -0.31 4.68 8.40
N GLU A 43 -0.93 5.85 8.22
CA GLU A 43 -1.81 6.46 9.24
C GLU A 43 -2.96 5.54 9.67
N GLN A 44 -3.52 4.78 8.72
CA GLN A 44 -4.60 3.83 8.99
C GLN A 44 -4.12 2.48 9.55
N ASN A 45 -2.81 2.32 9.76
CA ASN A 45 -2.15 1.11 10.20
C ASN A 45 -2.46 -0.09 9.28
N PHE A 46 -2.47 0.15 7.96
CA PHE A 46 -2.60 -0.90 6.95
C PHE A 46 -1.23 -1.37 6.46
N ILE A 47 -0.24 -0.49 6.44
CA ILE A 47 1.15 -0.81 6.11
C ILE A 47 2.08 -0.21 7.16
N ASN A 48 3.21 -0.85 7.41
CA ASN A 48 4.31 -0.32 8.21
C ASN A 48 5.46 0.06 7.29
N LYS A 49 6.23 1.07 7.71
CA LYS A 49 7.48 1.48 7.06
C LYS A 49 8.65 1.03 7.92
N GLU A 50 9.46 0.10 7.41
CA GLU A 50 10.70 -0.37 8.01
C GLU A 50 11.87 0.13 7.15
N GLY A 51 12.49 1.24 7.57
CA GLY A 51 13.54 1.91 6.80
C GLY A 51 13.01 2.44 5.46
N GLU A 52 13.52 1.91 4.35
CA GLU A 52 13.10 2.26 2.98
C GLU A 52 12.02 1.33 2.42
N THR A 53 11.64 0.30 3.17
CA THR A 53 10.68 -0.72 2.74
C THR A 53 9.33 -0.55 3.42
N TYR A 54 8.27 -0.92 2.70
CA TYR A 54 6.91 -0.96 3.20
C TYR A 54 6.45 -2.41 3.29
N ARG A 55 5.81 -2.75 4.40
CA ARG A 55 5.27 -4.08 4.70
C ARG A 55 3.78 -4.00 5.00
N LEU A 56 3.01 -4.99 4.54
CA LEU A 56 1.60 -5.10 4.91
C LEU A 56 1.44 -5.51 6.39
N THR A 57 0.49 -4.88 7.09
CA THR A 57 0.09 -5.33 8.44
C THR A 57 -1.02 -6.38 8.37
N GLU A 58 -1.30 -7.06 9.48
CA GLU A 58 -2.46 -7.96 9.61
C GLU A 58 -3.77 -7.25 9.24
N LYS A 59 -3.96 -6.02 9.73
CA LYS A 59 -5.13 -5.19 9.42
C LYS A 59 -5.22 -4.87 7.92
N GLY A 60 -4.09 -4.59 7.28
CA GLY A 60 -4.01 -4.39 5.83
C GLY A 60 -4.47 -5.63 5.05
N PHE A 61 -4.03 -6.82 5.49
CA PHE A 61 -4.42 -8.10 4.90
C PHE A 61 -5.93 -8.36 5.01
N GLU A 62 -6.52 -8.11 6.18
CA GLU A 62 -7.96 -8.29 6.37
C GLU A 62 -8.79 -7.38 5.47
N VAL A 63 -8.39 -6.12 5.36
CA VAL A 63 -9.10 -5.14 4.54
C VAL A 63 -9.00 -5.50 3.06
N LEU A 64 -7.84 -5.99 2.61
CA LEU A 64 -7.68 -6.46 1.24
C LEU A 64 -8.58 -7.67 0.95
N LYS A 65 -8.65 -8.64 1.87
CA LYS A 65 -9.52 -9.83 1.74
C LYS A 65 -10.99 -9.45 1.65
N LYS A 66 -11.46 -8.53 2.51
CA LYS A 66 -12.86 -8.04 2.52
C LYS A 66 -13.27 -7.34 1.23
N GLN A 67 -12.32 -6.84 0.45
CA GLN A 67 -12.55 -6.17 -0.85
C GLN A 67 -12.51 -7.13 -2.04
N LYS A 68 -11.89 -8.32 -1.89
CA LYS A 68 -11.88 -9.37 -2.90
C LYS A 68 -13.09 -10.32 -2.81
N ALA A 69 -13.75 -10.36 -1.64
CA ALA A 69 -14.96 -11.13 -1.36
C ALA A 69 -16.22 -10.40 -1.84
#